data_AF-A0A5K1A5K1-F1
#
_entry.id   AF-A0A5K1A5K1-F1
#
_cell.length_a   1.000
_cell.length_b   1.000
_cell.length_c   1.000
_cell.angle_alpha   90.00
_cell.angle_beta   90.00
_cell.angle_gamma   90.00
#
_symmetry.space_group_name_H-M   'P 1'
#
loop_
_entity.id
_entity.type
_entity.pdbx_description
1 polymer ?
#
loop_
_entity_poly.entity_id
_entity_poly.type
_entity_poly.pdbx_seq_one_letter_code
_entity_poly.pdbx_strand_id
1 'polypeptide(L)' 'NPALRYGKPGSGVGYGCSLRFRSQVGQVQVDYAINGFQQTSIYFGISNAAS' A
#
# COMPACT_ATOMS: atom_id res chain seq x y z
N ASN A 1 -7.14 -9.80 15.62
CA ASN A 1 -6.06 -10.81 15.63
C ASN A 1 -5.07 -10.49 14.51
N PRO A 2 -4.04 -9.65 14.74
CA PRO A 2 -3.09 -9.22 13.72
C PRO A 2 -1.85 -10.12 13.81
N ALA A 3 -1.88 -11.26 13.13
CA ALA A 3 -0.71 -12.13 13.07
C ALA A 3 -0.53 -12.59 11.63
N LEU A 4 0.69 -12.42 11.13
CA LEU A 4 1.19 -13.03 9.90
C LEU A 4 0.66 -14.47 9.80
N ARG A 5 -0.12 -14.76 8.76
CA ARG A 5 -0.62 -16.10 8.47
C ARG A 5 0.53 -16.96 7.98
N TYR A 6 1.27 -17.54 8.91
CA TYR A 6 2.26 -18.57 8.66
C TYR A 6 1.54 -19.85 8.24
N GLY A 7 1.85 -20.39 7.05
CA GLY A 7 1.36 -21.70 6.61
C GLY A 7 0.47 -21.76 5.36
N LYS A 8 0.31 -20.67 4.59
CA LYS A 8 -0.27 -20.76 3.22
C LYS A 8 0.86 -20.95 2.19
N PRO A 9 0.68 -21.82 1.17
CA PRO A 9 1.67 -21.96 0.10
C PRO A 9 1.83 -20.62 -0.63
N GLY A 10 3.04 -20.06 -0.52
CA GLY A 10 3.34 -18.66 -0.83
C GLY A 10 3.88 -17.90 0.40
N SER A 11 5.13 -18.16 0.79
CA SER A 11 5.84 -17.30 1.73
C SER A 11 6.47 -16.13 0.98
N GLY A 12 6.00 -14.91 1.26
CA GLY A 12 6.62 -13.69 0.74
C GLY A 12 6.69 -12.65 1.84
N VAL A 13 7.89 -12.15 2.12
CA VAL A 13 8.09 -10.97 2.98
C VAL A 13 8.12 -9.77 2.05
N GLY A 14 7.10 -8.91 2.15
CA GLY A 14 7.03 -7.69 1.37
C GLY A 14 7.39 -6.48 2.22
N TYR A 15 8.13 -5.54 1.65
CA TYR A 15 8.40 -4.24 2.25
C TYR A 15 7.63 -3.19 1.46
N GLY A 16 6.86 -2.34 2.15
CA GLY A 16 6.09 -1.29 1.51
C GLY A 16 6.25 0.03 2.23
N CYS A 17 6.23 1.11 1.45
CA CYS A 17 6.17 2.49 1.92
C CYS A 17 4.93 3.14 1.31
N SER A 18 4.12 3.80 2.13
CA SER A 18 2.97 4.56 1.66
C SER A 18 3.08 6.02 2.04
N LEU A 19 2.65 6.88 1.13
CA LEU A 19 2.65 8.32 1.28
C LEU A 19 1.24 8.82 1.04
N ARG A 20 0.59 9.28 2.12
CA ARG A 20 -0.78 9.81 2.08
C ARG A 20 -0.74 11.29 2.36
N PHE A 21 -0.99 12.09 1.33
CA PHE A 21 -1.16 13.52 1.44
C PHE A 21 -2.65 13.86 1.55
N ARG A 22 -3.07 14.43 2.69
CA ARG A 22 -4.43 14.93 2.86
C ARG A 22 -4.41 16.45 2.79
N SER A 23 -5.18 17.02 1.88
CA SER A 23 -5.38 18.46 1.75
C SER A 23 -6.87 18.79 1.84
N GLN A 24 -7.19 20.07 2.08
CA GLN A 24 -8.58 20.54 2.11
C GLN A 24 -9.31 20.38 0.77
N VAL A 25 -8.57 20.28 -0.34
CA VAL A 25 -9.12 20.10 -1.69
C VAL A 25 -9.16 18.63 -2.14
N GLY A 26 -8.55 17.72 -1.38
CA GLY A 26 -8.52 16.30 -1.72
C GLY A 26 -7.41 15.51 -1.05
N GLN A 27 -7.49 14.20 -1.19
CA GLN A 27 -6.52 13.24 -0.67
C GLN A 27 -5.79 12.58 -1.83
N VAL A 28 -4.47 12.59 -1.78
CA VAL A 28 -3.60 11.84 -2.68
C VAL A 28 -2.92 10.75 -1.87
N GLN A 29 -2.95 9.55 -2.40
CA GLN A 29 -2.36 8.36 -1.79
C GLN A 29 -1.45 7.71 -2.81
N VAL A 30 -0.24 7.38 -2.39
CA VAL A 30 0.72 6.63 -3.18
C VAL A 30 1.22 5.50 -2.30
N ASP A 31 0.91 4.26 -2.66
CA ASP A 31 1.38 3.08 -1.96
C ASP A 31 2.40 2.36 -2.84
N TYR A 32 3.61 2.22 -2.32
CA TYR A 32 4.71 1.52 -2.97
C TYR A 32 4.96 0.22 -2.21
N ALA A 33 4.73 -0.93 -2.84
CA ALA A 33 4.91 -2.24 -2.24
C ALA A 33 5.89 -3.08 -3.06
N ILE A 34 6.92 -3.60 -2.40
CA ILE A 34 7.86 -4.56 -2.99
C ILE A 34 7.61 -5.91 -2.33
N ASN A 35 7.27 -6.93 -3.11
CA ASN A 35 7.13 -8.29 -2.61
C ASN A 35 8.50 -8.99 -2.49
N GLY A 36 8.56 -10.08 -1.71
CA GLY A 36 9.77 -10.89 -1.51
C GLY A 36 10.34 -11.53 -2.78
N PHE A 37 9.60 -11.49 -3.89
CA PHE A 37 10.03 -11.90 -5.22
C PHE A 37 10.55 -10.72 -6.06
N GLN A 38 10.88 -9.59 -5.43
CA GLN A 38 11.39 -8.37 -6.07
C GLN A 38 10.38 -7.70 -7.00
N GLN A 39 9.09 -8.06 -6.87
CA GLN A 39 8.02 -7.52 -7.67
C GLN A 39 7.48 -6.24 -7.03
N THR A 40 7.73 -5.12 -7.69
CA THR A 40 7.27 -3.80 -7.28
C THR A 40 5.86 -3.53 -7.80
N SER A 41 4.97 -3.15 -6.89
CA SER A 41 3.61 -2.69 -7.17
C SER A 41 3.46 -1.26 -6.69
N ILE A 42 3.01 -0.38 -7.58
CA ILE A 42 2.77 1.03 -7.29
C ILE A 42 1.28 1.27 -7.44
N TYR A 43 0.64 1.71 -6.37
CA TYR A 43 -0.76 2.12 -6.36
C TYR A 43 -0.83 3.62 -6.15
N PHE A 44 -1.64 4.29 -6.95
CA PHE A 44 -1.95 5.70 -6.78
C PHE A 44 -3.46 5.87 -6.66
N GLY A 45 -3.88 6.61 -5.64
CA GLY A 45 -5.27 6.96 -5.37
C GLY A 45 -5.40 8.46 -5.29
N ILE A 46 -6.33 9.02 -6.06
CA ILE A 46 -6.69 10.43 -6.00
C ILE A 46 -8.16 10.48 -5.58
N SER A 47 -8.43 11.12 -4.46
CA SER A 47 -9.77 11.32 -3.94
C SER A 47 -10.00 12.82 -3.85
N ASN A 48 -10.97 13.35 -4.59
CA ASN A 48 -11.38 14.73 -4.38
C ASN A 48 -12.10 14.82 -3.03
N ALA A 49 -11.79 15.86 -2.25
CA ALA A 49 -12.66 16.27 -1.16
C ALA A 49 -13.83 16.99 -1.82
N ALA A 50 -14.70 16.22 -2.48
CA ALA A 50 -15.97 16.77 -2.92
C ALA A 50 -16.71 17.23 -1.67
N SER A 51 -17.01 18.53 -1.67
CA SER A 51 -17.62 19.33 -0.60
C SER A 51 -18.74 18.66 0.18
#